data_AF-A0A4Q2QSD1-F1
#
_entry.id   AF-A0A4Q2QSD1-F1
#
_cell.length_a   1.000
_cell.length_b   1.000
_cell.length_c   1.000
_cell.angle_alpha   90.00
_cell.angle_beta   90.00
_cell.angle_gamma   90.00
#
_symmetry.space_group_name_H-M   'P 1'
#
loop_
_entity.id
_entity.type
_entity.pdbx_description
1 polymer ?
#
loop_
_entity_poly.entity_id
_entity_poly.type
_entity_poly.pdbx_seq_one_letter_code
_entity_poly.pdbx_strand_id
1 'polypeptide(L)'
;TLTNLTISTLRHWTPAEIRIPIYVMIIASVVSAVQMLINAYAFGLYQSLGIFIPLIVTNCIVVGRAEAFAAKKGPALSALDGFSIGMGATCAMFVLGSLREIIGNGTLFDGADALLGSWAKVLRVEIFHTDSPFLLAMLPPGAFIGLGLMLAGKYLIDEKMKKRRTEAAAERALPNGETGNV
;
A
#
# COMPACT_ATOMS: atom_id res chain seq x y z
N THR A 1 5.26 3.08 10.15
CA THR A 1 6.27 4.08 10.58
C THR A 1 6.62 3.97 12.05
N LEU A 2 5.69 4.24 12.96
CA LEU A 2 5.92 4.15 14.43
C LEU A 2 6.43 2.77 14.86
N THR A 3 5.83 1.70 14.35
CA THR A 3 6.25 0.32 14.61
C THR A 3 7.70 0.05 14.20
N ASN A 4 8.07 0.39 12.96
CA ASN A 4 9.45 0.22 12.46
C ASN A 4 10.45 1.09 13.22
N LEU A 5 10.06 2.29 13.65
CA LEU A 5 10.90 3.15 14.49
C LEU A 5 11.16 2.48 15.85
N THR A 6 10.11 2.03 16.53
CA THR A 6 10.19 1.37 17.84
C THR A 6 10.95 0.05 17.80
N ILE A 7 10.76 -0.76 16.75
CA ILE A 7 11.49 -2.02 16.57
C ILE A 7 12.98 -1.75 16.33
N SER A 8 13.31 -0.72 15.55
CA SER A 8 14.69 -0.34 15.26
C SER A 8 15.43 0.20 16.49
N THR A 9 14.75 0.91 17.40
CA THR A 9 15.35 1.37 18.67
C THR A 9 15.56 0.23 19.66
N LEU A 10 14.62 -0.71 19.75
CA LEU A 10 14.67 -1.86 20.66
C LEU A 10 15.49 -3.05 20.15
N ARG A 11 16.08 -2.95 18.94
CA ARG A 11 16.76 -4.07 18.27
C ARG A 11 17.88 -4.72 19.11
N HIS A 12 18.62 -3.93 19.91
CA HIS A 12 19.74 -4.46 20.71
C HIS A 12 19.26 -5.30 21.90
N TRP A 13 18.01 -5.12 22.31
CA TRP A 13 17.39 -5.83 23.43
C TRP A 13 16.58 -7.04 22.98
N THR A 14 16.48 -7.28 21.67
CA THR A 14 15.63 -8.32 21.10
C THR A 14 16.44 -9.60 20.86
N PRO A 15 16.20 -10.68 21.62
CA PRO A 15 16.85 -11.97 21.37
C PRO A 15 16.38 -12.57 20.03
N ALA A 16 17.31 -13.18 19.29
CA ALA A 16 17.07 -13.64 17.93
C ALA A 16 16.04 -14.77 17.84
N GLU A 17 15.96 -15.62 18.87
CA GLU A 17 15.12 -16.83 18.93
C GLU A 17 13.62 -16.51 18.93
N ILE A 18 13.21 -15.37 19.50
CA ILE A 18 11.79 -14.99 19.68
C ILE A 18 11.46 -13.63 19.06
N ARG A 19 12.21 -13.21 18.04
CA ARG A 19 12.06 -11.88 17.42
C ARG A 19 10.68 -11.65 16.79
N ILE A 20 10.10 -12.66 16.14
CA ILE A 20 8.82 -12.53 15.43
C ILE A 20 7.68 -12.27 16.41
N PRO A 21 7.49 -13.07 17.49
CA PRO A 21 6.52 -12.74 18.54
C PRO A 21 6.71 -11.34 19.14
N ILE A 22 7.95 -10.93 19.40
CA ILE A 22 8.24 -9.59 19.96
C ILE A 22 7.79 -8.49 19.00
N TYR A 23 8.07 -8.62 17.70
CA TYR A 23 7.62 -7.63 16.71
C TYR A 23 6.11 -7.56 16.62
N VAL A 24 5.41 -8.70 16.64
CA VAL A 24 3.95 -8.73 16.63
C VAL A 24 3.38 -8.05 17.90
N MET A 25 3.99 -8.25 19.07
CA MET A 25 3.58 -7.57 20.31
C MET A 25 3.78 -6.04 20.25
N ILE A 26 4.89 -5.58 19.67
CA ILE A 26 5.15 -4.14 19.47
C ILE A 26 4.15 -3.54 18.48
N ILE A 27 3.85 -4.26 17.40
CA ILE A 27 2.85 -3.82 16.41
C ILE A 27 1.46 -3.77 17.07
N ALA A 28 1.09 -4.80 17.83
CA ALA A 28 -0.18 -4.88 18.54
C ALA A 28 -0.35 -3.70 19.50
N SER A 29 0.65 -3.35 20.30
CA SER A 29 0.54 -2.23 21.24
C SER A 29 0.34 -0.88 20.54
N VAL A 30 1.05 -0.64 19.43
CA VAL A 30 0.88 0.58 18.63
C VAL A 30 -0.50 0.62 17.97
N VAL A 31 -0.96 -0.49 17.38
CA VAL A 31 -2.27 -0.56 16.73
C VAL A 31 -3.40 -0.43 17.75
N SER A 32 -3.27 -1.00 18.94
CA SER A 32 -4.23 -0.83 20.03
C SER A 32 -4.31 0.61 20.52
N ALA A 33 -3.19 1.34 20.60
CA ALA A 33 -3.21 2.76 20.93
C ALA A 33 -3.97 3.58 19.87
N VAL A 34 -3.77 3.26 18.58
CA VAL A 34 -4.53 3.86 17.47
C VAL A 34 -6.01 3.50 17.55
N GLN A 35 -6.35 2.25 17.89
CA GLN A 35 -7.72 1.80 18.07
C GLN A 35 -8.46 2.64 19.12
N MET A 36 -7.81 2.88 20.27
CA MET A 36 -8.38 3.73 21.33
C MET A 36 -8.56 5.17 20.87
N LEU A 37 -7.62 5.69 20.08
CA LEU A 37 -7.72 7.03 19.51
C LEU A 37 -8.91 7.15 18.54
N ILE A 38 -9.09 6.17 17.65
CA ILE A 38 -10.24 6.13 16.72
C ILE A 38 -11.56 6.03 17.50
N ASN A 39 -11.61 5.20 18.56
CA ASN A 39 -12.79 5.09 19.40
C ASN A 39 -13.16 6.44 20.07
N ALA A 40 -12.17 7.23 20.46
CA ALA A 40 -12.38 8.52 21.13
C ALA A 40 -12.79 9.65 20.16
N TYR A 41 -12.18 9.72 18.97
CA TYR A 41 -12.38 10.85 18.04
C TYR A 41 -13.30 10.54 16.85
N ALA A 42 -13.48 9.26 16.48
CA ALA A 42 -14.18 8.83 15.28
C ALA A 42 -14.97 7.52 15.51
N PHE A 43 -15.94 7.55 16.42
CA PHE A 43 -16.70 6.37 16.84
C PHE A 43 -17.45 5.65 15.68
N GLY A 44 -17.98 6.40 14.70
CA GLY A 44 -18.61 5.80 13.53
C GLY A 44 -17.63 4.97 12.68
N LEU A 45 -16.38 5.44 12.56
CA LEU A 45 -15.33 4.70 11.88
C LEU A 45 -14.90 3.46 12.69
N TYR A 46 -14.86 3.56 14.02
CA TYR A 46 -14.55 2.44 14.91
C TYR A 46 -15.53 1.26 14.74
N GLN A 47 -16.83 1.54 14.64
CA GLN A 47 -17.84 0.49 14.42
C GLN A 47 -17.65 -0.25 13.09
N SER A 48 -17.25 0.47 12.04
CA SER A 48 -17.03 -0.11 10.71
C SER A 48 -15.68 -0.82 10.57
N LEU A 49 -14.62 -0.25 11.17
CA LEU A 49 -13.25 -0.77 11.05
C LEU A 49 -12.85 -1.77 12.12
N GLY A 50 -13.62 -1.93 13.19
CA GLY A 50 -13.23 -2.68 14.39
C GLY A 50 -12.71 -4.10 14.12
N ILE A 51 -13.34 -4.82 13.18
CA ILE A 51 -12.93 -6.19 12.78
C ILE A 51 -11.62 -6.17 11.97
N PHE A 52 -11.34 -5.09 11.26
CA PHE A 52 -10.11 -4.94 10.47
C PHE A 52 -8.88 -4.57 11.31
N ILE A 53 -9.06 -4.06 12.53
CA ILE A 53 -7.94 -3.65 13.38
C ILE A 53 -7.02 -4.84 13.75
N PRO A 54 -7.52 -6.01 14.19
CA PRO A 54 -6.69 -7.20 14.37
C PRO A 54 -6.00 -7.68 13.08
N LEU A 55 -6.64 -7.52 11.92
CA LEU A 55 -6.07 -7.87 10.61
C LEU A 55 -4.91 -6.94 10.20
N ILE A 56 -4.86 -5.73 10.74
CA ILE A 56 -3.72 -4.81 10.57
C ILE A 56 -2.51 -5.31 11.36
N VAL A 57 -2.72 -5.82 12.58
CA VAL A 57 -1.64 -6.34 13.45
C VAL A 57 -0.95 -7.54 12.81
N THR A 58 -1.72 -8.44 12.20
CA THR A 58 -1.23 -9.67 11.57
C THR A 58 -0.83 -9.49 10.10
N ASN A 59 -0.78 -8.25 9.61
CA ASN A 59 -0.43 -7.98 8.22
C ASN A 59 1.01 -8.39 7.89
N CYS A 60 1.16 -9.27 6.90
CA CYS A 60 2.46 -9.83 6.50
C CYS A 60 3.47 -8.77 6.01
N ILE A 61 2.98 -7.68 5.39
CA ILE A 61 3.86 -6.59 4.92
C ILE A 61 4.50 -5.89 6.12
N VAL A 62 3.72 -5.63 7.18
CA VAL A 62 4.22 -4.92 8.37
C VAL A 62 5.27 -5.77 9.10
N VAL A 63 4.96 -7.04 9.37
CA VAL A 63 5.89 -7.97 10.03
C VAL A 63 7.12 -8.23 9.17
N GLY A 64 6.94 -8.45 7.87
CA GLY A 64 8.04 -8.72 6.95
C GLY A 64 9.01 -7.55 6.79
N ARG A 65 8.52 -6.29 6.76
CA ARG A 65 9.38 -5.11 6.74
C ARG A 65 10.07 -4.87 8.08
N ALA A 66 9.38 -5.13 9.19
CA ALA A 66 9.99 -5.03 10.52
C ALA A 66 11.21 -5.97 10.63
N GLU A 67 11.06 -7.21 10.17
CA GLU A 67 12.14 -8.21 10.19
C GLU A 67 13.24 -7.90 9.16
N ALA A 68 12.87 -7.57 7.92
CA ALA A 68 13.84 -7.39 6.85
C ALA A 68 14.65 -6.09 6.96
N PHE A 69 14.04 -5.02 7.49
CA PHE A 69 14.63 -3.68 7.50
C PHE A 69 14.83 -3.13 8.91
N ALA A 70 13.77 -3.04 9.72
CA ALA A 70 13.83 -2.36 11.01
C ALA A 70 14.80 -3.04 12.00
N ALA A 71 14.88 -4.38 11.96
CA ALA A 71 15.81 -5.15 12.79
C ALA A 71 17.30 -4.90 12.46
N LYS A 72 17.61 -4.43 11.24
CA LYS A 72 19.00 -4.33 10.72
C LYS A 72 19.47 -2.89 10.51
N LYS A 73 18.55 -1.94 10.33
CA LYS A 73 18.86 -0.54 10.01
C LYS A 73 18.62 0.38 11.21
N GLY A 74 19.12 1.61 11.11
CA GLY A 74 18.96 2.63 12.14
C GLY A 74 17.55 3.25 12.15
N PRO A 75 17.15 3.91 13.25
CA PRO A 75 15.77 4.34 13.49
C PRO A 75 15.23 5.31 12.44
N ALA A 76 16.04 6.28 12.01
CA ALA A 76 15.63 7.26 10.98
C ALA A 76 15.34 6.60 9.62
N LEU A 77 16.19 5.66 9.19
CA LEU A 77 15.98 4.91 7.96
C LEU A 77 14.76 3.99 8.06
N SER A 78 14.54 3.37 9.23
CA SER A 78 13.41 2.48 9.47
C SER A 78 12.06 3.23 9.48
N ALA A 79 12.05 4.47 9.96
CA ALA A 79 10.88 5.34 9.87
C ALA A 79 10.57 5.69 8.41
N LEU A 80 11.58 6.07 7.63
CA LEU A 80 11.41 6.37 6.20
C LEU A 80 10.92 5.15 5.42
N ASP A 81 11.43 3.95 5.73
CA ASP A 81 10.94 2.69 5.14
C ASP A 81 9.47 2.44 5.49
N GLY A 82 9.12 2.61 6.76
CA GLY A 82 7.74 2.44 7.20
C GLY A 82 6.77 3.43 6.54
N PHE A 83 7.24 4.64 6.23
CA PHE A 83 6.45 5.66 5.55
C PHE A 83 6.29 5.33 4.06
N SER A 84 7.39 4.98 3.37
CA SER A 84 7.38 4.70 1.93
C SER A 84 6.55 3.44 1.61
N ILE A 85 6.70 2.37 2.40
CA ILE A 85 5.89 1.16 2.24
C ILE A 85 4.42 1.43 2.57
N GLY A 86 4.14 2.22 3.61
CA GLY A 86 2.77 2.61 3.95
C GLY A 86 2.09 3.35 2.80
N MET A 87 2.76 4.38 2.26
CA MET A 87 2.25 5.16 1.13
C MET A 87 2.08 4.31 -0.13
N GLY A 88 3.02 3.41 -0.43
CA GLY A 88 2.94 2.48 -1.55
C GLY A 88 1.77 1.49 -1.40
N ALA A 89 1.56 0.94 -0.20
CA ALA A 89 0.46 0.04 0.09
C ALA A 89 -0.90 0.75 -0.02
N THR A 90 -1.02 1.97 0.52
CA THR A 90 -2.21 2.80 0.38
C THR A 90 -2.51 3.11 -1.09
N CYS A 91 -1.50 3.51 -1.87
CA CYS A 91 -1.68 3.80 -3.29
C CYS A 91 -2.12 2.54 -4.07
N ALA A 92 -1.49 1.39 -3.83
CA ALA A 92 -1.86 0.14 -4.48
C ALA A 92 -3.29 -0.31 -4.14
N MET A 93 -3.67 -0.24 -2.87
CA MET A 93 -5.03 -0.58 -2.42
C MET A 93 -6.07 0.41 -2.93
N PHE A 94 -5.72 1.70 -3.00
CA PHE A 94 -6.57 2.74 -3.57
C PHE A 94 -6.84 2.46 -5.06
N VAL A 95 -5.80 2.26 -5.87
CA VAL A 95 -5.97 1.97 -7.30
C VAL A 95 -6.77 0.68 -7.53
N LEU A 96 -6.46 -0.38 -6.79
CA LEU A 96 -7.19 -1.65 -6.90
C LEU A 96 -8.65 -1.50 -6.46
N GLY A 97 -8.91 -0.75 -5.39
CA GLY A 97 -10.26 -0.44 -4.91
C GLY A 97 -11.06 0.36 -5.93
N SER A 98 -10.50 1.45 -6.44
CA SER A 98 -11.14 2.28 -7.48
C SER A 98 -11.42 1.48 -8.75
N LEU A 99 -10.48 0.65 -9.21
CA LEU A 99 -10.71 -0.21 -10.37
C LEU A 99 -11.87 -1.18 -10.15
N ARG A 100 -11.94 -1.81 -8.96
CA ARG A 100 -13.03 -2.74 -8.61
C ARG A 100 -14.38 -2.03 -8.52
N GLU A 101 -14.40 -0.80 -8.01
CA GLU A 101 -15.62 -0.01 -7.91
C GLU A 101 -16.15 0.40 -9.29
N ILE A 102 -15.26 0.89 -10.16
CA ILE A 102 -15.59 1.27 -11.54
C ILE A 102 -16.12 0.06 -12.33
N ILE A 103 -15.47 -1.10 -12.23
CA ILE A 103 -15.90 -2.32 -12.95
C ILE A 103 -17.16 -2.93 -12.34
N GLY A 104 -17.32 -2.85 -11.02
CA GLY A 104 -18.45 -3.46 -10.31
C GLY A 104 -19.75 -2.67 -10.44
N ASN A 105 -19.71 -1.37 -10.11
CA ASN A 105 -20.89 -0.50 -10.00
C ASN A 105 -20.91 0.67 -11.00
N GLY A 106 -19.83 0.94 -11.74
CA GLY A 106 -19.78 2.09 -12.65
C GLY A 106 -19.67 3.46 -11.95
N THR A 107 -19.38 3.45 -10.64
CA THR A 107 -19.26 4.63 -9.79
C THR A 107 -17.85 4.75 -9.21
N LEU A 108 -17.51 5.97 -8.77
CA LEU A 108 -16.29 6.24 -8.02
C LEU A 108 -16.65 6.97 -6.71
N PHE A 109 -16.18 6.43 -5.57
CA PHE A 109 -16.44 6.91 -4.20
C PHE A 109 -17.90 6.78 -3.70
N ASP A 110 -18.63 5.78 -4.16
CA ASP A 110 -19.95 5.44 -3.65
C ASP A 110 -19.87 4.92 -2.21
N GLY A 111 -20.62 5.53 -1.29
CA GLY A 111 -20.60 5.20 0.14
C GLY A 111 -19.45 5.80 0.96
N ALA A 112 -18.64 6.70 0.38
CA ALA A 112 -17.60 7.42 1.13
C ALA A 112 -18.17 8.29 2.28
N ASP A 113 -19.44 8.67 2.19
CA ASP A 113 -20.16 9.42 3.21
C ASP A 113 -20.42 8.64 4.50
N ALA A 114 -20.49 7.31 4.43
CA ALA A 114 -20.59 6.45 5.61
C ALA A 114 -19.27 6.39 6.41
N LEU A 115 -18.12 6.60 5.76
CA LEU A 115 -16.79 6.49 6.39
C LEU A 115 -16.19 7.84 6.77
N LEU A 116 -16.40 8.87 5.95
CA LEU A 116 -15.75 10.18 6.10
C LEU A 116 -16.73 11.28 6.56
N GLY A 117 -18.05 11.01 6.53
CA GLY A 117 -19.08 11.97 6.90
C GLY A 117 -19.70 12.69 5.70
N SER A 118 -20.65 13.59 5.96
CA SER A 118 -21.50 14.22 4.93
C SER A 118 -20.75 15.01 3.86
N TRP A 119 -19.52 15.46 4.12
CA TRP A 119 -18.68 16.17 3.16
C TRP A 119 -18.20 15.28 2.00
N ALA A 120 -18.12 13.96 2.21
CA ALA A 120 -17.63 13.02 1.20
C ALA A 120 -18.67 12.70 0.10
N LYS A 121 -19.92 13.16 0.25
CA LYS A 121 -20.94 13.09 -0.82
C LYS A 121 -20.53 13.85 -2.08
N VAL A 122 -19.69 14.88 -1.95
CA VAL A 122 -19.19 15.68 -3.09
C VAL A 122 -18.19 14.89 -3.95
N LEU A 123 -17.58 13.84 -3.39
CA LEU A 123 -16.57 13.04 -4.09
C LEU A 123 -17.16 11.96 -5.00
N ARG A 124 -18.49 11.76 -4.95
CA ARG A 124 -19.20 10.75 -5.72
C ARG A 124 -19.24 11.16 -7.19
N VAL A 125 -18.54 10.41 -8.04
CA VAL A 125 -18.59 10.58 -9.50
C VAL A 125 -19.32 9.38 -10.08
N GLU A 126 -20.55 9.60 -10.54
CA GLU A 126 -21.31 8.61 -11.31
C GLU A 126 -20.87 8.67 -12.77
N ILE A 127 -20.28 7.58 -13.27
CA ILE A 127 -19.73 7.53 -14.63
C ILE A 127 -20.69 6.75 -15.55
N PHE A 128 -21.35 5.68 -15.08
CA PHE A 128 -22.38 4.94 -15.84
C PHE A 128 -23.45 4.28 -14.94
N HIS A 129 -24.73 4.32 -15.36
CA HIS A 129 -25.79 3.48 -14.82
C HIS A 129 -25.68 2.08 -15.46
N THR A 130 -25.23 1.09 -14.69
CA THR A 130 -25.27 -0.32 -15.09
C THR A 130 -26.34 -1.02 -14.26
N ASP A 131 -27.42 -1.48 -14.91
CA ASP A 131 -28.58 -2.15 -14.30
C ASP A 131 -28.28 -3.55 -13.70
N SER A 132 -27.01 -3.97 -13.67
CA SER A 132 -26.60 -5.26 -13.09
C SER A 132 -25.18 -5.14 -12.51
N PRO A 133 -25.02 -4.93 -11.19
CA PRO A 133 -23.70 -4.85 -10.59
C PRO A 133 -22.93 -6.13 -10.90
N PHE A 134 -21.70 -5.99 -11.40
CA PHE A 134 -20.88 -7.16 -11.70
C PHE A 134 -20.31 -7.71 -10.40
N LEU A 135 -21.10 -8.55 -9.71
CA LEU A 135 -20.78 -9.09 -8.38
C LEU A 135 -19.37 -9.72 -8.34
N LEU A 136 -18.92 -10.34 -9.42
CA LEU A 136 -17.61 -10.97 -9.48
C LEU A 136 -16.44 -9.98 -9.22
N ALA A 137 -16.57 -8.70 -9.59
CA ALA A 137 -15.54 -7.68 -9.30
C ALA A 137 -15.52 -7.24 -7.82
N MET A 138 -16.66 -7.32 -7.13
CA MET A 138 -16.81 -6.97 -5.72
C MET A 138 -16.36 -8.11 -4.79
N LEU A 139 -16.48 -9.37 -5.18
CA LEU A 139 -16.07 -10.52 -4.37
C LEU A 139 -14.53 -10.71 -4.33
N PRO A 140 -13.99 -11.49 -3.37
CA PRO A 140 -12.56 -11.82 -3.29
C PRO A 140 -11.90 -12.25 -4.61
N PRO A 141 -12.49 -13.12 -5.46
CA PRO A 141 -11.95 -13.44 -6.80
C PRO A 141 -11.67 -12.22 -7.67
N GLY A 142 -12.54 -11.19 -7.65
CA GLY A 142 -12.34 -9.95 -8.41
C GLY A 142 -11.10 -9.18 -7.96
N ALA A 143 -10.77 -9.20 -6.66
CA ALA A 143 -9.55 -8.60 -6.15
C ALA A 143 -8.29 -9.32 -6.64
N PHE A 144 -8.30 -10.66 -6.70
CA PHE A 144 -7.18 -11.44 -7.22
C PHE A 144 -6.97 -11.22 -8.71
N ILE A 145 -8.04 -11.21 -9.51
CA ILE A 145 -7.97 -10.93 -10.95
C ILE A 145 -7.46 -9.50 -11.18
N GLY A 146 -8.01 -8.51 -10.47
CA GLY A 146 -7.58 -7.12 -10.56
C GLY A 146 -6.10 -6.94 -10.20
N LEU A 147 -5.64 -7.57 -9.12
CA LEU A 147 -4.23 -7.55 -8.74
C LEU A 147 -3.33 -8.23 -9.79
N GLY A 148 -3.78 -9.36 -10.35
CA GLY A 148 -3.08 -10.06 -11.43
C GLY A 148 -2.90 -9.20 -12.68
N LEU A 149 -3.96 -8.52 -13.11
CA LEU A 149 -3.91 -7.58 -14.24
C LEU A 149 -3.02 -6.37 -13.95
N MET A 150 -3.07 -5.84 -12.72
CA MET A 150 -2.21 -4.73 -12.30
C MET A 150 -0.72 -5.12 -12.33
N LEU A 151 -0.39 -6.33 -11.85
CA LEU A 151 0.97 -6.86 -11.90
C LEU A 151 1.43 -7.12 -13.34
N ALA A 152 0.57 -7.67 -14.20
CA ALA A 152 0.87 -7.85 -15.62
C ALA A 152 1.11 -6.51 -16.33
N GLY A 153 0.27 -5.50 -16.07
CA GLY A 153 0.44 -4.15 -16.59
C GLY A 153 1.77 -3.52 -16.14
N LYS A 154 2.09 -3.62 -14.84
CA LYS A 154 3.39 -3.17 -14.31
C LYS A 154 4.54 -3.87 -15.01
N TYR A 155 4.48 -5.19 -15.16
CA TYR A 155 5.53 -5.98 -15.81
C TYR A 155 5.80 -5.48 -17.24
N LEU A 156 4.76 -5.24 -18.04
CA LEU A 156 4.89 -4.72 -19.40
C LEU A 156 5.48 -3.30 -19.44
N ILE A 157 5.10 -2.44 -18.49
CA ILE A 157 5.64 -1.08 -18.38
C ILE A 157 7.12 -1.12 -18.00
N ASP A 158 7.49 -1.93 -17.01
CA ASP A 158 8.87 -2.09 -16.56
C ASP A 158 9.76 -2.65 -17.69
N GLU A 159 9.26 -3.62 -18.47
CA GLU A 159 9.99 -4.17 -19.61
C GLU A 159 10.23 -3.12 -20.71
N LYS A 160 9.20 -2.33 -21.05
CA LYS A 160 9.35 -1.22 -22.01
C LYS A 160 10.33 -0.15 -21.50
N MET A 161 10.24 0.23 -20.22
CA MET A 161 11.14 1.21 -19.63
C MET A 161 12.58 0.72 -19.59
N LYS A 162 12.81 -0.57 -19.31
CA LYS A 162 14.14 -1.17 -19.33
C LYS A 162 14.74 -1.16 -20.73
N LYS A 163 13.98 -1.55 -21.76
CA LYS A 163 14.42 -1.49 -23.18
C LYS A 163 14.83 -0.07 -23.56
N ARG A 164 13.98 0.93 -23.27
CA ARG A 164 14.28 2.36 -23.53
C ARG A 164 15.52 2.87 -22.78
N ARG A 165 15.74 2.43 -21.54
CA ARG A 165 16.94 2.81 -20.76
C ARG A 165 18.21 2.19 -21.36
N THR A 166 18.15 0.95 -21.82
CA THR A 166 19.30 0.29 -22.48
C THR A 166 19.62 0.93 -23.82
N GLU A 167 18.61 1.25 -24.63
CA GLU A 167 18.77 1.96 -25.91
C GLU A 167 19.37 3.36 -25.70
N ALA A 168 18.84 4.15 -24.75
CA ALA A 168 19.38 5.46 -24.41
C ALA A 168 20.80 5.41 -23.81
N ALA A 169 21.16 4.32 -23.12
CA ALA A 169 22.51 4.11 -22.61
C ALA A 169 23.50 3.70 -23.72
N ALA A 170 23.06 2.89 -24.69
CA ALA A 170 23.85 2.52 -25.86
C ALA A 170 24.13 3.73 -26.77
N GLU A 171 23.14 4.59 -26.98
CA GLU A 171 23.27 5.83 -27.78
C GLU A 171 24.23 6.84 -27.14
N ARG A 172 24.27 6.92 -25.79
CA ARG A 172 25.23 7.75 -25.04
C ARG A 172 26.64 7.15 -24.96
N ALA A 173 26.80 5.86 -25.23
CA ALA A 173 28.09 5.17 -25.21
C ALA A 173 28.83 5.24 -26.56
N LEU A 174 28.15 5.67 -27.62
CA LEU A 174 28.81 6.08 -28.86
C LEU A 174 29.58 7.39 -28.55
N PRO A 175 30.91 7.42 -28.66
CA PRO A 175 31.63 8.67 -28.57
C PRO A 175 31.07 9.59 -29.65
N ASN A 176 30.98 10.88 -29.37
CA ASN A 176 30.88 11.90 -30.40
C ASN A 176 32.12 11.75 -31.32
N GLY A 177 32.02 10.85 -32.29
CA GLY A 177 33.00 10.57 -33.30
C GLY A 177 32.86 11.63 -34.37
N GLU A 178 33.74 12.61 -34.26
CA GLU A 178 34.37 13.32 -35.37
C GLU A 178 34.02 12.74 -36.76
N THR A 179 33.11 13.40 -37.46
CA THR A 179 33.14 13.50 -38.92
C THR A 179 33.20 15.00 -39.17
N GLY A 180 34.36 15.59 -39.40
CA GLY A 180 35.27 15.24 -40.49
C GLY A 180 35.12 16.35 -41.51
N ASN A 181 35.79 17.46 -41.24
CA ASN A 181 35.99 18.57 -42.17
C ASN A 181 36.81 18.03 -43.35
N VAL A 182 36.20 17.92 -44.53
CA VAL A 182 36.88 17.85 -45.84
C VAL A 182 36.09 18.66 -46.85
#